data_AF-A0A9D4TXH5-F1
#
_entry.id   AF-A0A9D4TXH5-F1
#
_cell.length_a   1.000
_cell.length_b   1.000
_cell.length_c   1.000
_cell.angle_alpha   90.00
_cell.angle_beta   90.00
_cell.angle_gamma   90.00
#
_symmetry.space_group_name_H-M   'P 1'
#
loop_
_entity.id
_entity.type
_entity.pdbx_description
1 polymer ?
#
loop_
_entity_poly.entity_id
_entity_poly.type
_entity_poly.pdbx_seq_one_letter_code
_entity_poly.pdbx_strand_id
1 'polypeptide(L)'
;MTVAETHELLASQSCTSLVPLPQLLHVQSYNPNALLDTYVPRSVLEKSGKPTNPALEDWIEIFRHSIGSFKQTAEADASRPQAERQRGADQFASTFLSMVNEIERQALERADSNGSIGCLELCRMREDALRAAGFSDIFLAIKQQENATALALLPDVCADLDQHTEQRMRWEAVLRGVFAGNIFDLGCAATTAAYHEGGIEFHATRDKLVERPWVIDDLDALLDRLCR
;
A
#
# COMPACT_ATOMS: atom_id res chain seq x y z
N MET A 1 -31.70 -29.38 11.00
CA MET A 1 -30.92 -28.45 10.19
C MET A 1 -29.85 -29.22 9.47
N THR A 2 -29.94 -29.28 8.15
CA THR A 2 -28.97 -29.98 7.30
C THR A 2 -27.78 -29.06 7.03
N VAL A 3 -26.62 -29.65 6.71
CA VAL A 3 -25.38 -28.93 6.35
C VAL A 3 -25.59 -27.96 5.18
N ALA A 4 -26.60 -28.21 4.33
CA ALA A 4 -27.01 -27.34 3.24
C ALA A 4 -27.66 -26.02 3.74
N GLU A 5 -28.48 -26.07 4.79
CA GLU A 5 -29.14 -24.87 5.35
C GLU A 5 -28.14 -23.95 6.06
N THR A 6 -27.05 -24.49 6.61
CA THR A 6 -25.94 -23.68 7.17
C THR A 6 -25.10 -22.98 6.11
N HIS A 7 -25.03 -23.50 4.88
CA HIS A 7 -24.31 -22.85 3.78
C HIS A 7 -25.10 -21.70 3.14
N GLU A 8 -26.44 -21.79 3.07
CA GLU A 8 -27.29 -20.69 2.60
C GLU A 8 -27.36 -19.52 3.60
N LEU A 9 -27.31 -19.78 4.91
CA LEU A 9 -27.31 -18.74 5.94
C LEU A 9 -26.00 -17.94 6.03
N LEU A 10 -24.88 -18.49 5.55
CA LEU A 10 -23.60 -17.77 5.46
C LEU A 10 -23.46 -16.97 4.14
N ALA A 11 -24.18 -17.38 3.09
CA ALA A 11 -24.24 -16.64 1.82
C ALA A 11 -25.11 -15.37 1.91
N SER A 12 -25.93 -15.23 2.97
CA SER A 12 -26.81 -14.07 3.20
C SER A 12 -26.24 -13.01 4.14
N GLN A 13 -24.93 -13.03 4.44
CA GLN A 13 -24.31 -11.84 5.04
C GLN A 13 -24.30 -10.74 3.98
N SER A 14 -25.12 -9.72 4.23
CA SER A 14 -25.33 -8.56 3.37
C SER A 14 -24.01 -8.01 2.86
N CYS A 15 -23.70 -8.26 1.59
CA CYS A 15 -22.76 -7.44 0.85
C CYS A 15 -23.43 -6.07 0.74
N THR A 16 -23.17 -5.17 1.69
CA THR A 16 -23.54 -3.76 1.57
C THR A 16 -22.90 -3.27 0.28
N SER A 17 -23.71 -2.97 -0.74
CA SER A 17 -23.17 -2.45 -2.00
C SER A 17 -22.34 -1.21 -1.68
N LEU A 18 -21.09 -1.18 -2.15
CA LEU A 18 -20.24 -0.01 -1.97
C LEU A 18 -20.93 1.23 -2.57
N VAL A 19 -20.97 2.33 -1.82
CA VAL A 19 -21.48 3.62 -2.27
C VAL A 19 -20.33 4.61 -2.42
N PRO A 20 -20.42 5.59 -3.34
CA PRO A 20 -19.41 6.63 -3.46
C PRO A 20 -19.21 7.40 -2.14
N LEU A 21 -17.99 7.89 -1.91
CA LEU A 21 -17.72 8.80 -0.80
C LEU A 21 -18.57 10.07 -0.97
N PRO A 22 -19.26 10.55 0.08
CA PRO A 22 -20.18 11.69 -0.04
C PRO A 22 -19.47 13.00 -0.43
N GLN A 23 -18.15 13.09 -0.20
CA GLN A 23 -17.34 14.26 -0.55
C GLN A 23 -16.86 14.24 -2.01
N LEU A 24 -17.16 13.18 -2.76
CA LEU A 24 -16.80 13.08 -4.16
C LEU A 24 -17.82 13.83 -5.02
N LEU A 25 -17.52 15.08 -5.35
CA LEU A 25 -18.43 15.97 -6.09
C LEU A 25 -18.76 15.48 -7.51
N HIS A 26 -17.82 14.79 -8.16
CA HIS A 26 -17.94 14.34 -9.55
C HIS A 26 -17.56 12.87 -9.69
N VAL A 27 -18.45 11.98 -9.26
CA VAL A 27 -18.23 10.53 -9.29
C VAL A 27 -17.90 10.01 -10.70
N GLN A 28 -18.55 10.57 -11.73
CA GLN A 28 -18.40 10.11 -13.12
C GLN A 28 -17.01 10.44 -13.71
N SER A 29 -16.34 11.47 -13.21
CA SER A 29 -15.00 11.87 -13.67
C SER A 29 -13.89 11.46 -12.71
N TYR A 30 -14.23 10.82 -11.59
CA TYR A 30 -13.25 10.38 -10.62
C TYR A 30 -12.49 9.17 -11.15
N ASN A 31 -11.17 9.26 -11.10
CA ASN A 31 -10.30 8.11 -11.33
C ASN A 31 -9.43 7.88 -10.08
N PRO A 32 -9.47 6.67 -9.48
CA PRO A 32 -8.65 6.36 -8.32
C PRO A 32 -7.16 6.19 -8.64
N ASN A 33 -6.79 6.03 -9.92
CA ASN A 33 -5.40 5.93 -10.33
C ASN A 33 -4.83 7.35 -10.57
N ALA A 34 -3.80 7.75 -9.82
CA ALA A 34 -3.23 9.09 -9.91
C ALA A 34 -2.34 9.30 -11.15
N LEU A 35 -1.76 8.23 -11.71
CA LEU A 35 -0.75 8.28 -12.78
C LEU A 35 -1.31 7.75 -14.11
N LEU A 36 -2.44 8.31 -14.54
CA LEU A 36 -3.25 7.81 -15.66
C LEU A 36 -2.48 7.65 -16.98
N ASP A 37 -1.61 8.59 -17.30
CA ASP A 37 -0.84 8.61 -18.53
C ASP A 37 0.46 7.78 -18.45
N THR A 38 0.60 6.89 -17.46
CA THR A 38 1.84 6.12 -17.24
C THR A 38 1.64 4.61 -17.40
N TYR A 39 0.41 4.11 -17.38
CA TYR A 39 0.09 2.68 -17.59
C TYR A 39 -0.13 2.35 -19.07
N VAL A 40 0.69 2.95 -19.94
CA VAL A 40 0.66 2.75 -21.39
C VAL A 40 2.03 2.28 -21.87
N PRO A 41 2.11 1.48 -22.96
CA PRO A 41 3.38 1.01 -23.49
C PRO A 41 4.36 2.14 -23.78
N ARG A 42 5.65 1.89 -23.60
CA ARG A 42 6.72 2.87 -23.87
C ARG A 42 6.64 3.43 -25.29
N SER A 43 6.35 2.56 -26.26
CA SER A 43 6.17 2.94 -27.66
C SER A 43 5.02 3.94 -27.90
N VAL A 44 3.99 3.93 -27.04
CA VAL A 44 2.88 4.90 -27.07
C VAL A 44 3.32 6.22 -26.42
N LEU A 45 4.04 6.16 -25.30
CA LEU A 45 4.60 7.35 -24.65
C LEU A 45 5.54 8.13 -25.56
N GLU A 46 6.43 7.44 -26.26
CA GLU A 46 7.34 8.02 -27.25
C GLU A 46 6.59 8.76 -28.36
N LYS A 47 5.54 8.14 -28.92
CA LYS A 47 4.69 8.77 -29.95
C LYS A 47 3.90 9.97 -29.42
N SER A 48 3.51 9.94 -28.14
CA SER A 48 2.76 11.02 -27.48
C SER A 48 3.64 12.17 -26.95
N GLY A 49 4.96 12.11 -27.17
CA GLY A 49 5.89 13.16 -26.73
C GLY A 49 6.18 13.15 -25.23
N LYS A 50 5.93 12.02 -24.54
CA LYS A 50 6.18 11.84 -23.09
C LYS A 50 7.18 10.70 -22.81
N PRO A 51 8.35 10.63 -23.50
CA PRO A 51 9.24 9.47 -23.44
C PRO A 51 9.90 9.23 -22.08
N THR A 52 9.90 10.25 -21.20
CA THR A 52 10.49 10.18 -19.85
C THR A 52 9.48 9.74 -18.78
N ASN A 53 8.19 9.62 -19.12
CA ASN A 53 7.22 9.11 -18.18
C ASN A 53 7.49 7.61 -17.92
N PRO A 54 7.26 7.13 -16.68
CA PRO A 54 7.21 5.70 -16.43
C PRO A 54 6.21 5.05 -17.39
N ALA A 55 6.62 3.97 -18.04
CA ALA A 55 5.79 3.21 -18.95
C ALA A 55 5.11 2.04 -18.23
N LEU A 56 4.14 1.39 -18.89
CA LEU A 56 3.49 0.19 -18.39
C LEU A 56 4.53 -0.88 -17.98
N GLU A 57 5.55 -1.06 -18.81
CA GLU A 57 6.63 -2.01 -18.60
C GLU A 57 7.36 -1.76 -17.27
N ASP A 58 7.60 -0.48 -16.93
CA ASP A 58 8.24 -0.09 -15.66
C ASP A 58 7.36 -0.46 -14.47
N TRP A 59 6.04 -0.23 -14.57
CA TRP A 59 5.09 -0.61 -13.53
C TRP A 59 4.99 -2.12 -13.36
N ILE A 60 4.85 -2.86 -14.46
CA ILE A 60 4.78 -4.32 -14.43
C ILE A 60 6.04 -4.90 -13.77
N GLU A 61 7.20 -4.32 -14.07
CA GLU A 61 8.45 -4.76 -13.49
C GLU A 61 8.50 -4.53 -11.97
N ILE A 62 7.94 -3.45 -11.44
CA ILE A 62 7.78 -3.24 -9.99
C ILE A 62 6.95 -4.38 -9.37
N PHE A 63 5.83 -4.75 -9.99
CA PHE A 63 5.00 -5.84 -9.49
C PHE A 63 5.67 -7.21 -9.60
N ARG A 64 6.45 -7.48 -10.66
CA ARG A 64 7.28 -8.70 -10.76
C ARG A 64 8.30 -8.79 -9.64
N HIS A 65 9.05 -7.71 -9.39
CA HIS A 65 10.03 -7.67 -8.31
C HIS A 65 9.40 -7.91 -6.92
N SER A 66 8.15 -7.48 -6.72
CA SER A 66 7.42 -7.71 -5.46
C SER A 66 7.07 -9.19 -5.20
N ILE A 67 7.07 -10.06 -6.22
CA ILE A 67 6.65 -11.47 -6.06
C ILE A 67 7.49 -12.20 -5.02
N GLY A 68 8.81 -11.97 -5.01
CA GLY A 68 9.72 -12.64 -4.09
C GLY A 68 9.42 -12.33 -2.62
N SER A 69 9.26 -11.06 -2.28
CA SER A 69 8.98 -10.64 -0.90
C SER A 69 7.60 -11.10 -0.42
N PHE A 70 6.59 -11.03 -1.29
CA PHE A 70 5.25 -11.54 -0.97
C PHE A 70 5.24 -13.06 -0.80
N LYS A 71 5.98 -13.80 -1.64
CA LYS A 71 6.16 -15.24 -1.49
C LYS A 71 6.80 -15.58 -0.15
N GLN A 72 7.91 -14.92 0.21
CA GLN A 72 8.59 -15.14 1.48
C GLN A 72 7.67 -14.83 2.68
N THR A 73 6.89 -13.75 2.60
CA THR A 73 5.93 -13.38 3.64
C THR A 73 4.83 -14.42 3.76
N ALA A 74 4.31 -14.93 2.65
CA ALA A 74 3.31 -15.99 2.62
C ALA A 74 3.84 -17.32 3.19
N GLU A 75 5.10 -17.67 2.93
CA GLU A 75 5.78 -18.83 3.53
C GLU A 75 5.91 -18.69 5.06
N ALA A 76 6.00 -17.46 5.57
CA ALA A 76 6.15 -17.14 6.99
C ALA A 76 4.81 -17.04 7.76
N ASP A 77 3.65 -17.01 7.09
CA ASP A 77 2.32 -16.84 7.71
C ASP A 77 1.95 -17.98 8.68
N ALA A 78 2.22 -17.89 9.98
CA ALA A 78 2.04 -19.00 10.90
C ALA A 78 0.59 -19.49 11.10
N SER A 79 -0.41 -18.84 10.48
CA SER A 79 -1.82 -19.25 10.56
C SER A 79 -2.13 -20.58 9.86
N ARG A 80 -1.21 -21.11 9.03
CA ARG A 80 -1.40 -22.34 8.25
C ARG A 80 -0.27 -23.36 8.44
N PRO A 81 -0.51 -24.67 8.20
CA PRO A 81 0.54 -25.69 8.25
C PRO A 81 1.67 -25.42 7.24
N GLN A 82 2.92 -25.72 7.61
CA GLN A 82 4.12 -25.41 6.80
C GLN A 82 4.01 -25.88 5.34
N ALA A 83 3.58 -27.13 5.11
CA ALA A 83 3.46 -27.70 3.78
C ALA A 83 2.42 -26.97 2.92
N GLU A 84 1.32 -26.52 3.52
CA GLU A 84 0.28 -25.76 2.81
C GLU A 84 0.77 -24.36 2.44
N ARG A 85 1.57 -23.73 3.30
CA ARG A 85 2.12 -22.39 3.04
C ARG A 85 3.14 -22.40 1.93
N GLN A 86 4.05 -23.37 1.92
CA GLN A 86 5.01 -23.52 0.83
C GLN A 86 4.29 -23.73 -0.51
N ARG A 87 3.34 -24.67 -0.56
CA ARG A 87 2.55 -24.92 -1.76
C ARG A 87 1.74 -23.70 -2.21
N GLY A 88 1.09 -23.01 -1.27
CA GLY A 88 0.33 -21.80 -1.54
C GLY A 88 1.21 -20.67 -2.06
N ALA A 89 2.38 -20.45 -1.45
CA ALA A 89 3.30 -19.39 -1.84
C ALA A 89 3.89 -19.62 -3.25
N ASP A 90 4.20 -20.87 -3.60
CA ASP A 90 4.58 -21.27 -4.96
C ASP A 90 3.44 -21.06 -5.97
N GLN A 91 2.21 -21.43 -5.58
CA GLN A 91 1.03 -21.21 -6.41
C GLN A 91 0.76 -19.71 -6.63
N PHE A 92 0.86 -18.88 -5.58
CA PHE A 92 0.75 -17.44 -5.68
C PHE A 92 1.79 -16.87 -6.65
N ALA A 93 3.07 -17.21 -6.45
CA ALA A 93 4.16 -16.64 -7.22
C ALA A 93 4.04 -16.99 -8.72
N SER A 94 3.76 -18.26 -9.03
CA SER A 94 3.55 -18.71 -10.41
C SER A 94 2.32 -18.06 -11.04
N THR A 95 1.18 -18.03 -10.33
CA THR A 95 -0.08 -17.48 -10.84
C THR A 95 0.03 -15.97 -11.09
N PHE A 96 0.56 -15.22 -10.13
CA PHE A 96 0.69 -13.77 -10.27
C PHE A 96 1.71 -13.39 -11.35
N LEU A 97 2.82 -14.12 -11.45
CA LEU A 97 3.78 -13.94 -12.55
C LEU A 97 3.12 -14.14 -13.93
N SER A 98 2.36 -15.22 -14.10
CA SER A 98 1.63 -15.47 -15.35
C SER A 98 0.64 -14.35 -15.68
N MET A 99 -0.09 -13.84 -14.68
CA MET A 99 -1.04 -12.76 -14.87
C MET A 99 -0.38 -11.44 -15.31
N VAL A 100 0.70 -11.01 -14.66
CA VAL A 100 1.39 -9.76 -15.04
C VAL A 100 2.07 -9.85 -16.40
N ASN A 101 2.62 -11.02 -16.76
CA ASN A 101 3.21 -11.25 -18.08
C ASN A 101 2.17 -11.23 -19.20
N GLU A 102 0.98 -11.80 -18.94
CA GLU A 102 -0.11 -11.80 -19.91
C GLU A 102 -0.65 -10.39 -20.15
N ILE A 103 -0.76 -9.59 -19.08
CA ILE A 103 -1.13 -8.18 -19.18
C ILE A 103 -0.15 -7.41 -20.06
N GLU A 104 1.14 -7.53 -19.78
CA GLU A 104 2.17 -6.81 -20.52
C GLU A 104 2.11 -7.22 -22.00
N ARG A 105 2.06 -8.53 -22.29
CA ARG A 105 1.92 -9.05 -23.65
C ARG A 105 0.70 -8.47 -24.38
N GLN A 106 -0.48 -8.51 -23.76
CA GLN A 106 -1.71 -7.99 -24.37
C GLN A 106 -1.64 -6.47 -24.63
N ALA A 107 -1.05 -5.71 -23.72
CA ALA A 107 -0.92 -4.26 -23.86
C ALA A 107 0.06 -3.88 -24.97
N LEU A 108 1.19 -4.60 -25.08
CA LEU A 108 2.18 -4.40 -26.14
C LEU A 108 1.64 -4.77 -27.52
N GLU A 109 0.83 -5.83 -27.64
CA GLU A 109 0.23 -6.27 -28.91
C GLU A 109 -0.85 -5.31 -29.43
N ARG A 110 -1.66 -4.75 -28.54
CA ARG A 110 -2.80 -3.93 -28.95
C ARG A 110 -2.40 -2.54 -29.42
N ALA A 111 -1.23 -2.03 -29.03
CA ALA A 111 -0.68 -0.70 -29.36
C ALA A 111 -1.59 0.54 -29.11
N ASP A 112 -2.86 0.31 -28.75
CA ASP A 112 -3.90 1.24 -28.35
C ASP A 112 -4.51 0.71 -27.06
N SER A 113 -3.78 0.86 -25.94
CA SER A 113 -4.35 0.55 -24.63
C SER A 113 -5.00 1.80 -24.06
N ASN A 114 -6.25 2.08 -24.49
CA ASN A 114 -7.20 2.83 -23.65
C ASN A 114 -7.66 1.96 -22.45
N GLY A 115 -6.78 1.06 -22.00
CA GLY A 115 -7.07 -0.07 -21.13
C GLY A 115 -7.00 0.35 -19.66
N SER A 116 -8.04 -0.04 -18.93
CA SER A 116 -8.35 0.24 -17.53
C SER A 116 -7.32 -0.21 -16.48
N ILE A 117 -6.08 -0.54 -16.87
CA ILE A 117 -5.11 -1.07 -15.93
C ILE A 117 -4.32 0.05 -15.27
N GLY A 118 -4.41 0.14 -13.94
CA GLY A 118 -3.58 0.99 -13.11
C GLY A 118 -3.03 0.23 -11.90
N CYS A 119 -2.42 0.98 -10.99
CA CYS A 119 -1.89 0.44 -9.74
C CYS A 119 -2.95 -0.33 -8.96
N LEU A 120 -4.17 0.20 -8.92
CA LEU A 120 -5.29 -0.39 -8.19
C LEU A 120 -5.63 -1.79 -8.72
N GLU A 121 -5.73 -1.93 -10.04
CA GLU A 121 -6.03 -3.20 -10.69
C GLU A 121 -4.92 -4.24 -10.45
N LEU A 122 -3.65 -3.84 -10.60
CA LEU A 122 -2.51 -4.72 -10.33
C LEU A 122 -2.44 -5.16 -8.86
N CYS A 123 -2.72 -4.24 -7.91
CA CYS A 123 -2.82 -4.57 -6.49
C CYS A 123 -3.95 -5.58 -6.23
N ARG A 124 -5.14 -5.35 -6.79
CA ARG A 124 -6.28 -6.28 -6.64
C ARG A 124 -5.94 -7.67 -7.16
N MET A 125 -5.32 -7.75 -8.33
CA MET A 125 -4.90 -9.02 -8.90
C MET A 125 -3.91 -9.79 -8.03
N ARG A 126 -2.96 -9.09 -7.40
CA ARG A 126 -2.04 -9.70 -6.42
C ARG A 126 -2.80 -10.27 -5.23
N GLU A 127 -3.73 -9.50 -4.66
CA GLU A 127 -4.54 -9.95 -3.52
C GLU A 127 -5.44 -11.14 -3.89
N ASP A 128 -6.04 -11.12 -5.07
CA ASP A 128 -6.87 -12.23 -5.56
C ASP A 128 -6.04 -13.49 -5.80
N ALA A 129 -4.79 -13.36 -6.27
CA ALA A 129 -3.85 -14.47 -6.39
C ALA A 129 -3.51 -15.09 -5.02
N LEU A 130 -3.25 -14.25 -4.01
CA LEU A 130 -3.00 -14.70 -2.63
C LEU A 130 -4.21 -15.43 -2.04
N ARG A 131 -5.42 -14.87 -2.20
CA ARG A 131 -6.67 -15.47 -1.75
C ARG A 131 -6.95 -16.80 -2.43
N ALA A 132 -6.73 -16.88 -3.74
CA ALA A 132 -6.87 -18.12 -4.50
C ALA A 132 -5.86 -19.19 -4.08
N ALA A 133 -4.67 -18.78 -3.61
CA ALA A 133 -3.66 -19.66 -3.02
C ALA A 133 -3.94 -20.03 -1.55
N GLY A 134 -5.02 -19.50 -0.96
CA GLY A 134 -5.47 -19.81 0.40
C GLY A 134 -5.02 -18.84 1.49
N PHE A 135 -4.37 -17.72 1.14
CA PHE A 135 -3.97 -16.72 2.13
C PHE A 135 -5.07 -15.67 2.33
N SER A 136 -5.33 -15.30 3.59
CA SER A 136 -6.27 -14.22 3.91
C SER A 136 -5.57 -12.91 4.19
N ASP A 137 -4.49 -12.94 4.97
CA ASP A 137 -3.69 -11.77 5.36
C ASP A 137 -2.27 -12.19 5.77
N ILE A 138 -1.36 -12.26 4.80
CA ILE A 138 0.03 -12.70 5.04
C ILE A 138 0.81 -11.72 5.93
N PHE A 139 0.33 -10.48 6.10
CA PHE A 139 0.98 -9.44 6.90
C PHE A 139 0.41 -9.32 8.31
N LEU A 140 -0.57 -10.15 8.71
CA LEU A 140 -1.24 -10.00 10.00
C LEU A 140 -0.29 -9.96 11.19
N ALA A 141 0.68 -10.90 11.25
CA ALA A 141 1.65 -10.97 12.34
C ALA A 141 2.58 -9.75 12.37
N ILE A 142 2.99 -9.26 11.19
CA ILE A 142 3.83 -8.07 11.04
C ILE A 142 3.06 -6.84 11.56
N LYS A 143 1.83 -6.64 11.11
CA LYS A 143 0.94 -5.55 11.57
C LYS A 143 0.67 -5.61 13.07
N GLN A 144 0.52 -6.79 13.65
CA GLN A 144 0.33 -6.94 15.10
C GLN A 144 1.56 -6.47 15.88
N GLN A 145 2.75 -6.85 15.42
CA GLN A 145 4.00 -6.41 16.04
C GLN A 145 4.21 -4.90 15.89
N GLU A 146 3.97 -4.35 14.71
CA GLU A 146 4.08 -2.91 14.43
C GLU A 146 3.10 -2.09 15.27
N ASN A 147 1.84 -2.52 15.35
CA ASN A 147 0.84 -1.88 16.20
C ASN A 147 1.23 -1.92 17.68
N ALA A 148 1.76 -3.04 18.18
CA ALA A 148 2.23 -3.14 19.56
C ALA A 148 3.38 -2.17 19.84
N THR A 149 4.35 -2.07 18.93
CA THR A 149 5.46 -1.12 19.02
C THR A 149 4.96 0.32 18.98
N ALA A 150 4.07 0.66 18.05
CA ALA A 150 3.50 2.01 17.93
C ALA A 150 2.71 2.41 19.17
N LEU A 151 1.90 1.49 19.74
CA LEU A 151 1.15 1.73 20.97
C LEU A 151 2.08 1.96 22.18
N ALA A 152 3.21 1.25 22.25
CA ALA A 152 4.20 1.46 23.31
C ALA A 152 4.87 2.84 23.22
N LEU A 153 5.07 3.38 22.01
CA LEU A 153 5.68 4.69 21.78
C LEU A 153 4.70 5.86 21.95
N LEU A 154 3.39 5.61 21.78
CA LEU A 154 2.37 6.65 21.74
C LEU A 154 2.38 7.62 22.95
N PRO A 155 2.52 7.16 24.22
CA PRO A 155 2.55 8.08 25.36
C PRO A 155 3.70 9.09 25.30
N ASP A 156 4.90 8.65 24.91
CA ASP A 156 6.08 9.51 24.82
C ASP A 156 5.95 10.52 23.67
N VAL A 157 5.39 10.08 22.53
CA VAL A 157 5.08 10.97 21.41
C VAL A 157 4.05 12.03 21.81
N CYS A 158 3.00 11.66 22.54
CA CYS A 158 2.02 12.62 23.06
C CYS A 158 2.67 13.61 24.05
N ALA A 159 3.50 13.12 24.97
CA ALA A 159 4.17 13.97 25.95
C ALA A 159 5.14 14.98 25.31
N ASP A 160 5.84 14.58 24.24
CA ASP A 160 6.68 15.44 23.40
C ASP A 160 5.85 16.53 22.70
N LEU A 161 4.74 16.14 22.07
CA LEU A 161 3.84 17.09 21.41
C LEU A 161 3.24 18.12 22.38
N ASP A 162 2.93 17.69 23.61
CA ASP A 162 2.39 18.56 24.66
C ASP A 162 3.39 19.62 25.15
N GLN A 163 4.70 19.45 24.91
CA GLN A 163 5.71 20.47 25.26
C GLN A 163 5.64 21.72 24.37
N HIS A 164 5.05 21.62 23.17
CA HIS A 164 4.90 22.78 22.29
C HIS A 164 3.80 23.71 22.81
N THR A 165 4.16 24.89 23.31
CA THR A 165 3.19 25.90 23.79
C THR A 165 2.45 26.59 22.65
N GLU A 166 3.16 26.86 21.55
CA GLU A 166 2.58 27.50 20.36
C GLU A 166 1.81 26.47 19.52
N GLN A 167 0.52 26.73 19.28
CA GLN A 167 -0.37 25.83 18.54
C GLN A 167 0.16 25.48 17.16
N ARG A 168 0.73 26.47 16.46
CA ARG A 168 1.32 26.27 15.13
C ARG A 168 2.49 25.29 15.15
N MET A 169 3.39 25.42 16.14
CA MET A 169 4.53 24.52 16.31
C MET A 169 4.09 23.11 16.65
N ARG A 170 3.05 22.97 17.50
CA ARG A 170 2.46 21.67 17.83
C ARG A 170 1.89 20.97 16.60
N TRP A 171 1.11 21.69 15.77
CA TRP A 171 0.55 21.12 14.54
C TRP A 171 1.63 20.76 13.51
N GLU A 172 2.68 21.57 13.39
CA GLU A 172 3.82 21.20 12.55
C GLU A 172 4.48 19.91 13.04
N ALA A 173 4.70 19.78 14.35
CA ALA A 173 5.27 18.56 14.94
C ALA A 173 4.38 17.33 14.72
N VAL A 174 3.05 17.48 14.82
CA VAL A 174 2.08 16.42 14.49
C VAL A 174 2.21 16.00 13.02
N LEU A 175 2.21 16.95 12.08
CA LEU A 175 2.24 16.65 10.64
C LEU A 175 3.58 16.02 10.22
N ARG A 176 4.69 16.47 10.79
CA ARG A 176 5.99 15.78 10.65
C ARG A 176 5.93 14.37 11.25
N GLY A 177 5.25 14.19 12.38
CA GLY A 177 4.98 12.88 12.97
C GLY A 177 4.20 11.94 12.05
N VAL A 178 3.23 12.45 11.28
CA VAL A 178 2.49 11.66 10.28
C VAL A 178 3.43 11.14 9.19
N PHE A 179 4.31 11.98 8.65
CA PHE A 179 5.30 11.52 7.65
C PHE A 179 6.29 10.52 8.23
N ALA A 180 6.79 10.77 9.44
CA ALA A 180 7.70 9.87 10.12
C ALA A 180 7.05 8.51 10.40
N GLY A 181 5.78 8.50 10.83
CA GLY A 181 5.00 7.29 11.06
C GLY A 181 4.85 6.44 9.80
N ASN A 182 4.58 7.07 8.65
CA ASN A 182 4.49 6.36 7.36
C ASN A 182 5.83 5.75 6.92
N ILE A 183 6.96 6.39 7.20
CA ILE A 183 8.30 5.84 6.91
C ILE A 183 8.64 4.72 7.89
N PHE A 184 8.31 4.90 9.17
CA PHE A 184 8.51 3.91 10.22
C PHE A 184 7.73 2.62 9.95
N ASP A 185 6.49 2.73 9.45
CA ASP A 185 5.65 1.62 8.98
C ASP A 185 6.30 0.84 7.82
N LEU A 186 6.91 1.54 6.85
CA LEU A 186 7.67 0.92 5.75
C LEU A 186 9.02 0.32 6.19
N GLY A 187 9.49 0.64 7.39
CA GLY A 187 10.82 0.30 7.89
C GLY A 187 11.03 -1.17 8.25
N CYS A 188 10.00 -1.99 8.48
CA CYS A 188 10.24 -3.35 9.01
C CYS A 188 10.93 -4.31 8.01
N ALA A 189 10.71 -4.13 6.70
CA ALA A 189 11.37 -4.95 5.66
C ALA A 189 12.86 -4.60 5.46
N ALA A 190 13.26 -3.35 5.70
CA ALA A 190 14.63 -2.87 5.55
C ALA A 190 15.41 -2.80 6.89
N THR A 191 14.72 -2.73 8.02
CA THR A 191 15.31 -2.39 9.33
C THR A 191 15.16 -3.49 10.37
N THR A 192 14.81 -4.72 9.95
CA THR A 192 14.94 -5.94 10.77
C THR A 192 16.38 -6.19 11.25
N ALA A 193 17.39 -5.59 10.61
CA ALA A 193 18.79 -5.65 11.05
C ALA A 193 19.17 -4.65 12.17
N ALA A 194 18.35 -3.62 12.44
CA ALA A 194 18.66 -2.56 13.39
C ALA A 194 17.94 -2.71 14.75
N TYR A 195 17.03 -3.69 14.89
CA TYR A 195 16.09 -3.79 16.01
C TYR A 195 16.62 -4.45 17.30
N HIS A 196 17.94 -4.49 17.48
CA HIS A 196 18.56 -4.87 18.74
C HIS A 196 19.24 -3.65 19.33
N GLU A 197 18.50 -2.90 20.16
CA GLU A 197 18.96 -2.09 21.30
C GLU A 197 18.17 -0.77 21.44
N GLY A 198 17.12 -0.79 22.28
CA GLY A 198 16.73 0.38 23.07
C GLY A 198 16.18 1.61 22.34
N GLY A 199 14.91 1.54 21.94
CA GLY A 199 14.01 2.70 21.98
C GLY A 199 14.47 3.98 21.28
N ILE A 200 14.97 3.92 20.05
CA ILE A 200 15.07 5.09 19.16
C ILE A 200 14.91 4.60 17.71
N GLU A 201 13.77 4.89 17.07
CA GLU A 201 13.69 4.95 15.58
C GLU A 201 12.63 5.94 15.07
N PHE A 202 11.49 6.14 15.76
CA PHE A 202 10.47 7.12 15.33
C PHE A 202 10.95 8.58 15.39
N HIS A 203 11.47 9.03 16.54
CA HIS A 203 11.99 10.39 16.70
C HIS A 203 13.16 10.67 15.73
N ALA A 204 14.08 9.71 15.58
CA ALA A 204 15.18 9.83 14.61
C ALA A 204 14.69 9.88 13.15
N THR A 205 13.63 9.15 12.81
CA THR A 205 13.01 9.20 11.47
C THR A 205 12.38 10.57 11.23
N ARG A 206 11.71 11.13 12.24
CA ARG A 206 11.14 12.49 12.20
C ARG A 206 12.20 13.57 11.98
N ASP A 207 13.35 13.42 12.63
CA ASP A 207 14.47 14.37 12.51
C ASP A 207 15.20 14.27 11.16
N LYS A 208 15.11 13.12 10.48
CA LYS A 208 15.71 12.87 9.15
C LYS A 208 14.77 13.16 7.98
N LEU A 209 13.57 13.68 8.24
CA LEU A 209 12.67 14.09 7.16
C LEU A 209 13.35 15.13 6.27
N VAL A 210 13.10 15.04 4.97
CA VAL A 210 13.62 16.00 4.00
C VAL A 210 13.19 17.41 4.40
N GLU A 211 14.14 18.34 4.34
CA GLU A 211 13.88 19.74 4.64
C GLU A 211 12.88 20.35 3.65
N ARG A 212 12.09 21.31 4.14
CA ARG A 212 11.13 22.05 3.31
C ARG A 212 11.89 23.00 2.35
N PRO A 213 11.35 23.31 1.16
CA PRO A 213 10.02 22.93 0.68
C PRO A 213 9.96 21.48 0.19
N TRP A 214 8.87 20.79 0.52
CA TRP A 214 8.58 19.48 -0.07
C TRP A 214 8.10 19.60 -1.52
N VAL A 215 8.04 18.45 -2.22
CA VAL A 215 7.59 18.38 -3.63
C VAL A 215 6.22 19.02 -3.84
N ILE A 216 5.33 18.84 -2.87
CA ILE A 216 4.06 19.57 -2.73
C ILE A 216 4.02 20.02 -1.27
N ASP A 217 4.08 21.34 -1.04
CA ASP A 217 4.20 21.91 0.29
C ASP A 217 3.11 22.96 0.53
N ASP A 218 1.95 22.49 0.97
CA ASP A 218 0.82 23.32 1.40
C ASP A 218 0.75 23.43 2.94
N LEU A 219 1.84 23.14 3.64
CA LEU A 219 1.86 23.07 5.11
C LEU A 219 1.44 24.40 5.74
N ASP A 220 1.98 25.52 5.25
CA ASP A 220 1.67 26.83 5.81
C ASP A 220 0.19 27.19 5.64
N ALA A 221 -0.39 26.92 4.45
CA ALA A 221 -1.81 27.15 4.20
C ALA A 221 -2.72 26.28 5.09
N LEU A 222 -2.29 25.05 5.41
CA LEU A 222 -2.99 24.18 6.35
C LEU A 222 -2.88 24.70 7.79
N LEU A 223 -1.68 25.10 8.22
CA LEU A 223 -1.46 25.66 9.56
C LEU A 223 -2.24 26.95 9.78
N ASP A 224 -2.29 27.83 8.78
CA ASP A 224 -3.10 29.06 8.77
C ASP A 224 -4.61 28.79 8.86
N ARG A 225 -5.06 27.56 8.58
CA ARG A 225 -6.47 27.16 8.78
C ARG A 225 -6.69 26.50 10.13
N LEU A 226 -5.74 25.70 10.60
CA LEU A 226 -5.82 24.96 11.86
C LEU A 226 -5.58 25.83 13.10
N CYS A 227 -4.88 26.96 12.94
CA CYS A 227 -4.52 27.88 14.03
C CYS A 227 -5.30 29.20 14.01
N ARG A 228 -6.38 29.28 13.22
CA ARG A 228 -7.37 30.38 13.30
C ARG A 228 -8.21 30.24 14.56
#